data_AF-A0A3D4AZS8-F1
#
_entry.id   AF-A0A3D4AZS8-F1
#
_cell.length_a   1.000
_cell.length_b   1.000
_cell.length_c   1.000
_cell.angle_alpha   90.00
_cell.angle_beta   90.00
_cell.angle_gamma   90.00
#
_symmetry.space_group_name_H-M   'P 1'
#
loop_
_entity.id
_entity.type
_entity.pdbx_description
1 polymer ?
#
loop_
_entity_poly.entity_id
_entity_poly.type
_entity_poly.pdbx_seq_one_letter_code
_entity_poly.pdbx_strand_id
1 'polypeptide(L)'
;MYLHLFRFVLPLVITELAYEFGLQVLNGGIVRMPQATATLAAYGLAWGITSLLASTVSQTRQMSMVLVKNPAAYKTTLQCVIGFGGIHALLLASLAFTPVGTWVVDDLHGVDQALGDVVREALSYLLPIPLIVGVTRFYSGLLLRVRRTDVISYAMTAAISMSILSVFLLLSSDVIQSKPILLPLFATYAGALTECSVIFFG
;
A
#
# COMPACT_ATOMS: atom_id res chain seq x y z
N MET A 1 -20.74 -22.64 -21.20
CA MET A 1 -19.31 -22.58 -20.81
C MET A 1 -18.90 -21.18 -20.33
N TYR A 2 -19.19 -20.10 -21.07
CA TYR A 2 -18.82 -18.71 -20.70
C TYR A 2 -19.46 -18.16 -19.41
N LEU A 3 -20.74 -18.46 -19.12
CA LEU A 3 -21.43 -17.98 -17.91
C LEU A 3 -20.81 -18.50 -16.60
N HIS A 4 -20.26 -19.72 -16.61
CA HIS A 4 -19.58 -20.29 -15.45
C HIS A 4 -18.24 -19.60 -15.18
N LEU A 5 -17.49 -19.30 -16.24
CA LEU A 5 -16.24 -18.54 -16.16
C LEU A 5 -16.50 -17.12 -15.66
N PHE A 6 -17.55 -16.47 -16.17
CA PHE A 6 -17.95 -15.13 -15.72
C PHE A 6 -18.27 -15.12 -14.22
N ARG A 7 -19.07 -16.08 -13.73
CA ARG A 7 -19.42 -16.17 -12.30
C ARG A 7 -18.23 -16.48 -11.39
N PHE A 8 -17.19 -17.13 -11.93
CA PHE A 8 -15.93 -17.39 -11.23
C PHE A 8 -15.02 -16.16 -11.15
N VAL A 9 -14.93 -15.38 -12.23
CA VAL A 9 -14.04 -14.19 -12.32
C VAL A 9 -14.69 -12.95 -11.72
N LEU A 10 -16.02 -12.86 -11.72
CA LEU A 10 -16.78 -11.69 -11.28
C LEU A 10 -16.40 -11.18 -9.88
N PRO A 11 -16.24 -12.03 -8.84
CA PRO A 11 -15.85 -11.55 -7.51
C PRO A 11 -14.47 -10.88 -7.51
N LEU A 12 -13.52 -11.42 -8.25
CA LEU A 12 -12.16 -10.87 -8.37
C LEU A 12 -12.19 -9.50 -9.07
N VAL A 13 -12.96 -9.38 -10.15
CA VAL A 13 -13.14 -8.11 -10.85
C VAL A 13 -13.79 -7.07 -9.94
N ILE A 14 -14.81 -7.45 -9.16
CA ILE A 14 -15.46 -6.54 -8.20
C ILE A 14 -14.46 -6.03 -7.16
N THR A 15 -13.61 -6.91 -6.61
CA THR A 15 -12.61 -6.49 -5.61
C THR A 15 -11.56 -5.56 -6.19
N GLU A 16 -11.10 -5.80 -7.42
CA GLU A 16 -10.14 -4.92 -8.08
C GLU A 16 -10.78 -3.57 -8.45
N LEU A 17 -12.01 -3.58 -8.96
CA LEU A 17 -12.75 -2.34 -9.24
C LEU A 17 -12.99 -1.53 -7.95
N ALA A 18 -13.29 -2.19 -6.83
CA ALA A 18 -13.47 -1.51 -5.55
C ALA A 18 -12.16 -0.87 -5.06
N TYR A 19 -11.03 -1.56 -5.24
CA TYR A 19 -9.72 -1.02 -4.91
C TYR A 19 -9.36 0.20 -5.76
N GLU A 20 -9.51 0.10 -7.08
CA GLU A 20 -9.28 1.20 -8.03
C GLU A 20 -10.22 2.38 -7.76
N PHE A 21 -11.49 2.09 -7.46
CA PHE A 21 -12.45 3.12 -7.07
C PHE A 21 -12.03 3.83 -5.78
N GLY A 22 -11.48 3.10 -4.81
CA GLY A 22 -10.90 3.69 -3.60
C GLY A 22 -9.79 4.69 -3.89
N LEU A 23 -8.91 4.39 -4.86
CA LEU A 23 -7.88 5.33 -5.33
C LEU A 23 -8.50 6.58 -5.98
N GLN A 24 -9.59 6.44 -6.73
CA GLN A 24 -10.29 7.60 -7.31
C GLN A 24 -10.94 8.48 -6.23
N VAL A 25 -11.52 7.88 -5.19
CA VAL A 25 -12.05 8.63 -4.04
C VAL A 25 -10.93 9.39 -3.34
N LEU A 26 -9.77 8.75 -3.13
CA LEU A 26 -8.61 9.40 -2.54
C LEU A 26 -8.13 10.58 -3.39
N ASN A 27 -7.96 10.39 -4.70
CA ASN A 27 -7.59 11.47 -5.62
C ASN A 27 -8.61 12.62 -5.60
N GLY A 28 -9.90 12.30 -5.58
CA GLY A 28 -10.97 13.29 -5.41
C GLY A 28 -10.90 14.02 -4.08
N GLY A 29 -10.44 13.37 -3.01
CA GLY A 29 -10.14 14.00 -1.72
C GLY A 29 -8.99 14.99 -1.84
N ILE A 30 -7.87 14.58 -2.45
CA ILE A 30 -6.67 15.41 -2.62
C ILE A 30 -6.99 16.69 -3.42
N VAL A 31 -7.81 16.60 -4.47
CA VAL A 31 -8.18 17.77 -5.31
C VAL A 31 -8.95 18.84 -4.53
N ARG A 32 -9.59 18.48 -3.42
CA ARG A 32 -10.34 19.42 -2.57
C ARG A 32 -9.48 20.09 -1.50
N MET A 33 -8.17 19.80 -1.48
CA MET A 33 -7.23 20.33 -0.49
C MET A 33 -6.44 21.53 -1.05
N PRO A 34 -5.87 22.38 -0.18
CA PRO A 34 -4.84 23.33 -0.58
C PRO A 34 -3.68 22.61 -1.27
N GLN A 35 -3.03 23.27 -2.23
CA GLN A 35 -1.87 22.70 -2.94
C GLN A 35 -2.16 21.33 -3.59
N ALA A 36 -3.41 21.12 -4.06
CA ALA A 36 -3.87 19.87 -4.67
C ALA A 36 -2.93 19.34 -5.77
N THR A 37 -2.46 20.21 -6.67
CA THR A 37 -1.57 19.83 -7.78
C THR A 37 -0.23 19.30 -7.27
N ALA A 38 0.40 20.01 -6.33
CA ALA A 38 1.65 19.59 -5.71
C ALA A 38 1.45 18.29 -4.91
N THR A 39 0.34 18.14 -4.20
CA THR A 39 0.05 16.94 -3.40
C THR A 39 -0.20 15.71 -4.26
N LEU A 40 -0.97 15.85 -5.35
CA LEU A 40 -1.19 14.78 -6.33
C LEU A 40 0.12 14.36 -6.98
N ALA A 41 0.94 15.31 -7.42
CA ALA A 41 2.22 15.03 -8.04
C ALA A 41 3.18 14.34 -7.04
N ALA A 42 3.28 14.87 -5.82
CA ALA A 42 4.17 14.33 -4.79
C ALA A 42 3.77 12.92 -4.37
N TYR A 43 2.49 12.71 -4.05
CA TYR A 43 2.01 11.39 -3.66
C TYR A 43 2.09 10.39 -4.83
N GLY A 44 1.72 10.81 -6.04
CA GLY A 44 1.81 9.97 -7.23
C GLY A 44 3.25 9.49 -7.48
N LEU A 45 4.23 10.38 -7.36
CA LEU A 45 5.64 10.03 -7.50
C LEU A 45 6.12 9.12 -6.35
N ALA A 46 5.87 9.49 -5.10
CA ALA A 46 6.29 8.72 -3.93
C ALA A 46 5.67 7.31 -3.92
N TRP A 47 4.39 7.20 -4.25
CA TRP A 47 3.69 5.92 -4.37
C TRP A 47 4.17 5.11 -5.58
N GLY A 48 4.46 5.78 -6.70
CA GLY A 48 5.06 5.16 -7.88
C GLY A 48 6.40 4.48 -7.57
N ILE A 49 7.31 5.20 -6.91
CA ILE A 49 8.60 4.66 -6.44
C ILE A 49 8.37 3.50 -5.46
N THR A 50 7.47 3.68 -4.48
CA THR A 50 7.17 2.66 -3.47
C THR A 50 6.61 1.38 -4.08
N SER A 51 5.67 1.51 -5.03
CA SER A 51 5.02 0.39 -5.71
C SER A 51 5.97 -0.34 -6.67
N LEU A 52 6.86 0.39 -7.36
CA LEU A 52 7.92 -0.18 -8.18
C LEU A 52 8.79 -1.12 -7.35
N LEU A 53 9.29 -0.65 -6.19
CA LEU A 53 10.09 -1.49 -5.30
C LEU A 53 9.27 -2.68 -4.79
N ALA A 54 8.04 -2.44 -4.33
CA ALA A 54 7.15 -3.48 -3.83
C ALA A 54 6.76 -4.55 -4.87
N SER A 55 6.88 -4.26 -6.17
CA SER A 55 6.56 -5.21 -7.24
C SER A 55 7.38 -6.51 -7.14
N THR A 56 8.62 -6.43 -6.65
CA THR A 56 9.52 -7.59 -6.48
C THR A 56 9.01 -8.59 -5.45
N VAL A 57 8.23 -8.14 -4.47
CA VAL A 57 7.61 -8.96 -3.41
C VAL A 57 6.10 -9.12 -3.60
N SER A 58 5.56 -8.71 -4.76
CA SER A 58 4.12 -8.75 -5.02
C SER A 58 3.53 -10.16 -4.84
N GLN A 59 4.33 -11.19 -5.16
CA GLN A 59 3.96 -12.61 -5.12
C GLN A 59 4.14 -13.28 -3.74
N THR A 60 4.42 -12.53 -2.66
CA THR A 60 4.59 -13.09 -1.30
C THR A 60 3.43 -13.99 -0.85
N ARG A 61 2.19 -13.66 -1.26
CA ARG A 61 1.01 -14.48 -0.97
C ARG A 61 1.07 -15.87 -1.61
N GLN A 62 1.51 -15.95 -2.87
CA GLN A 62 1.67 -17.22 -3.58
C GLN A 62 2.86 -18.02 -3.01
N MET A 63 3.95 -17.33 -2.70
CA MET A 63 5.15 -17.91 -2.09
C MET A 63 4.82 -18.59 -0.75
N SER A 64 4.14 -17.89 0.16
CA SER A 64 3.76 -18.41 1.47
C SER A 64 2.77 -19.59 1.38
N MET A 65 1.79 -19.52 0.49
CA MET A 65 0.84 -20.61 0.24
C MET A 65 1.57 -21.92 -0.15
N VAL A 66 2.56 -21.83 -1.05
CA VAL A 66 3.25 -23.00 -1.63
C VAL A 66 4.41 -23.50 -0.76
N LEU A 67 5.28 -22.60 -0.29
CA LEU A 67 6.52 -22.96 0.45
C LEU A 67 6.23 -23.31 1.93
N VAL A 68 5.08 -22.85 2.44
CA VAL A 68 4.40 -23.07 3.73
C VAL A 68 4.32 -24.47 4.36
N LYS A 69 5.27 -25.41 4.20
CA LYS A 69 4.97 -26.84 4.42
C LYS A 69 5.14 -27.38 5.83
N ASN A 70 5.99 -26.76 6.65
CA ASN A 70 6.29 -27.19 8.02
C ASN A 70 6.78 -25.97 8.84
N PRO A 71 6.95 -26.09 10.17
CA PRO A 71 7.36 -24.97 11.02
C PRO A 71 8.71 -24.35 10.67
N ALA A 72 9.67 -25.15 10.16
CA ALA A 72 10.96 -24.64 9.70
C ALA A 72 10.78 -23.77 8.44
N ALA A 73 10.03 -24.25 7.44
CA ALA A 73 9.71 -23.51 6.23
C ALA A 73 8.89 -22.25 6.52
N TYR A 74 7.98 -22.29 7.51
CA TYR A 74 7.28 -21.10 8.00
C TYR A 74 8.26 -20.02 8.43
N LYS A 75 9.19 -20.36 9.32
CA LYS A 75 10.16 -19.40 9.86
C LYS A 75 11.05 -18.83 8.76
N THR A 76 11.60 -19.67 7.89
CA THR A 76 12.47 -19.24 6.79
C THR A 76 11.73 -18.32 5.81
N THR A 77 10.49 -18.68 5.45
CA THR A 77 9.69 -17.88 4.52
C THR A 77 9.32 -16.53 5.13
N LEU A 78 8.93 -16.50 6.41
CA LEU A 78 8.63 -15.26 7.12
C LEU A 78 9.87 -14.36 7.26
N GLN A 79 11.03 -14.93 7.61
CA GLN A 79 12.30 -14.19 7.67
C GLN A 79 12.68 -13.59 6.31
N CYS A 80 12.45 -14.32 5.22
CA CYS A 80 12.65 -13.83 3.87
C CYS A 80 11.74 -12.64 3.55
N VAL A 81 10.45 -12.71 3.91
CA VAL A 81 9.49 -11.61 3.74
C VAL A 81 9.90 -10.38 4.55
N ILE A 82 10.27 -10.55 5.82
CA ILE A 82 10.74 -9.47 6.68
C ILE A 82 12.04 -8.87 6.13
N GLY A 83 12.97 -9.70 5.65
CA GLY A 83 14.22 -9.28 5.05
C GLY A 83 14.01 -8.40 3.82
N PHE A 84 13.18 -8.83 2.87
CA PHE A 84 12.84 -8.01 1.70
C PHE A 84 12.06 -6.75 2.08
N GLY A 85 11.13 -6.83 3.03
CA GLY A 85 10.43 -5.65 3.57
C GLY A 85 11.40 -4.63 4.17
N GLY A 86 12.41 -5.10 4.91
CA GLY A 86 13.49 -4.27 5.46
C GLY A 86 14.38 -3.66 4.37
N ILE A 87 14.74 -4.43 3.34
CA ILE A 87 15.50 -3.90 2.19
C ILE A 87 14.70 -2.79 1.49
N HIS A 88 13.40 -2.98 1.26
CA HIS A 88 12.56 -1.93 0.68
C HIS A 88 12.47 -0.69 1.58
N ALA A 89 12.28 -0.86 2.88
CA ALA A 89 12.29 0.26 3.82
C ALA A 89 13.63 1.00 3.80
N LEU A 90 14.77 0.31 3.70
CA LEU A 90 16.09 0.92 3.58
C LEU A 90 16.27 1.67 2.26
N LEU A 91 15.76 1.12 1.15
CA LEU A 91 15.79 1.81 -0.15
C LEU A 91 14.93 3.07 -0.14
N LEU A 92 13.74 3.02 0.46
CA LEU A 92 12.92 4.21 0.62
C LEU A 92 13.58 5.22 1.56
N ALA A 93 14.24 4.76 2.62
CA ALA A 93 14.96 5.63 3.57
C ALA A 93 16.17 6.30 2.91
N SER A 94 16.88 5.61 2.02
CA SER A 94 17.97 6.24 1.26
C SER A 94 17.44 7.34 0.35
N LEU A 95 16.30 7.14 -0.29
CA LEU A 95 15.64 8.16 -1.11
C LEU A 95 15.05 9.31 -0.28
N ALA A 96 14.58 9.04 0.94
CA ALA A 96 13.99 10.07 1.80
C ALA A 96 15.05 10.96 2.49
N PHE A 97 16.17 10.39 2.93
CA PHE A 97 17.08 11.05 3.87
C PHE A 97 18.49 11.30 3.35
N THR A 98 18.83 10.86 2.13
CA THR A 98 20.19 11.02 1.59
C THR A 98 20.18 11.83 0.29
N PRO A 99 21.35 12.36 -0.15
CA PRO A 99 21.46 13.09 -1.41
C PRO A 99 21.07 12.27 -2.65
N VAL A 100 21.04 10.93 -2.54
CA VAL A 100 20.49 10.05 -3.59
C VAL A 100 19.03 10.42 -3.88
N GLY A 101 18.27 10.79 -2.85
CA GLY A 101 16.91 11.28 -2.97
C GLY A 101 16.80 12.49 -3.87
N THR A 102 17.65 13.51 -3.67
CA THR A 102 17.69 14.71 -4.53
C THR A 102 17.94 14.36 -5.98
N TRP A 103 18.87 13.45 -6.26
CA TRP A 103 19.16 13.04 -7.64
C TRP A 103 18.02 12.24 -8.27
N VAL A 104 17.47 11.25 -7.55
CA VAL A 104 16.40 10.39 -8.07
C VAL A 104 15.06 11.11 -8.15
N VAL A 105 14.72 11.94 -7.17
CA VAL A 105 13.45 12.66 -7.13
C VAL A 105 13.57 13.91 -7.99
N ASP A 106 14.47 14.82 -7.66
CA ASP A 106 14.52 16.17 -8.24
C ASP A 106 15.08 16.11 -9.68
N ASP A 107 16.31 15.61 -9.87
CA ASP A 107 16.99 15.67 -11.17
C ASP A 107 16.39 14.70 -12.21
N LEU A 108 16.16 13.44 -11.82
CA LEU A 108 15.69 12.40 -12.75
C LEU A 108 14.23 12.62 -13.18
N HIS A 109 13.36 13.10 -12.28
CA HIS A 109 11.96 13.40 -12.62
C HIS A 109 11.75 14.86 -13.04
N GLY A 110 12.79 15.69 -12.97
CA GLY A 110 12.73 17.11 -13.36
C GLY A 110 11.75 17.92 -12.50
N VAL A 111 11.64 17.60 -11.20
CA VAL A 111 10.79 18.34 -10.26
C VAL A 111 11.60 19.42 -9.55
N ASP A 112 10.95 20.53 -9.20
CA ASP A 112 11.59 21.57 -8.40
C ASP A 112 11.85 21.10 -6.97
N GLN A 113 12.73 21.82 -6.27
CA GLN A 113 13.13 21.46 -4.91
C GLN A 113 11.95 21.44 -3.93
N ALA A 114 10.98 22.35 -4.09
CA ALA A 114 9.82 22.43 -3.21
C ALA A 114 8.93 21.19 -3.33
N LEU A 115 8.68 20.71 -4.55
CA LEU A 115 7.96 19.46 -4.79
C LEU A 115 8.79 18.24 -4.35
N GLY A 116 10.09 18.24 -4.63
CA GLY A 116 11.02 17.20 -4.21
C GLY A 116 11.06 17.01 -2.68
N ASP A 117 10.98 18.10 -1.91
CA ASP A 117 10.88 18.05 -0.45
C ASP A 117 9.62 17.33 0.03
N VAL A 118 8.46 17.62 -0.58
CA VAL A 118 7.19 16.97 -0.25
C VAL A 118 7.20 15.48 -0.64
N VAL A 119 7.82 15.13 -1.77
CA VAL A 119 8.00 13.73 -2.20
C VAL A 119 8.86 12.96 -1.19
N ARG A 120 10.01 13.52 -0.80
CA ARG A 120 10.90 12.91 0.20
C ARG A 120 10.25 12.78 1.57
N GLU A 121 9.45 13.78 1.98
CA GLU A 121 8.61 13.69 3.18
C GLU A 121 7.63 12.52 3.05
N ALA A 122 6.91 12.39 1.93
CA ALA A 122 6.00 11.25 1.71
C ALA A 122 6.72 9.90 1.73
N LEU A 123 7.89 9.77 1.10
CA LEU A 123 8.72 8.56 1.14
C LEU A 123 9.12 8.18 2.57
N SER A 124 9.44 9.18 3.41
CA SER A 124 9.77 8.95 4.82
C SER A 124 8.60 8.37 5.64
N TYR A 125 7.36 8.74 5.29
CA TYR A 125 6.16 8.15 5.89
C TYR A 125 5.85 6.77 5.31
N LEU A 126 6.24 6.47 4.08
CA LEU A 126 5.93 5.18 3.45
C LEU A 126 6.90 4.05 3.86
N LEU A 127 7.99 4.33 4.58
CA LEU A 127 8.99 3.32 5.00
C LEU A 127 8.41 2.05 5.64
N PRO A 128 7.41 2.13 6.54
CA PRO A 128 6.85 0.93 7.19
C PRO A 128 5.90 0.13 6.29
N ILE A 129 5.35 0.75 5.25
CA ILE A 129 4.29 0.16 4.43
C ILE A 129 4.72 -1.16 3.76
N PRO A 130 5.89 -1.27 3.10
CA PRO A 130 6.35 -2.53 2.51
C PRO A 130 6.38 -3.69 3.51
N LEU A 131 6.78 -3.43 4.76
CA LEU A 131 6.83 -4.46 5.80
C LEU A 131 5.42 -4.88 6.24
N ILE A 132 4.54 -3.92 6.51
CA ILE A 132 3.15 -4.19 6.90
C ILE A 132 2.43 -4.99 5.82
N VAL A 133 2.53 -4.56 4.57
CA VAL A 133 1.90 -5.23 3.43
C VAL A 133 2.53 -6.60 3.17
N GLY A 134 3.86 -6.71 3.24
CA GLY A 134 4.56 -7.98 3.04
C GLY A 134 4.13 -9.05 4.06
N VAL A 135 4.08 -8.68 5.35
CA VAL A 135 3.63 -9.58 6.42
C VAL A 135 2.15 -9.93 6.25
N THR A 136 1.29 -8.95 5.95
CA THR A 136 -0.14 -9.19 5.71
C THR A 136 -0.38 -10.15 4.54
N ARG A 137 0.39 -9.99 3.44
CA ARG A 137 0.35 -10.91 2.29
C ARG A 137 0.84 -12.30 2.63
N PHE A 138 1.85 -12.42 3.49
CA PHE A 138 2.36 -13.71 3.97
C PHE A 138 1.26 -14.48 4.72
N TYR A 139 0.62 -13.86 5.71
CA TYR A 139 -0.46 -14.51 6.46
C TYR A 139 -1.69 -14.79 5.58
N SER A 140 -2.01 -13.89 4.66
CA SER A 140 -3.05 -14.13 3.67
C SER A 140 -2.80 -15.39 2.82
N GLY A 141 -1.53 -15.68 2.48
CA GLY A 141 -1.19 -16.91 1.75
C GLY A 141 -1.36 -18.17 2.58
N LEU A 142 -1.14 -18.08 3.90
CA LEU A 142 -1.44 -19.18 4.83
C LEU A 142 -2.94 -19.44 4.94
N LEU A 143 -3.76 -18.38 5.00
CA LEU A 143 -5.22 -18.48 4.99
C LEU A 143 -5.75 -19.10 3.68
N LEU A 144 -5.19 -18.72 2.53
CA LEU A 144 -5.52 -19.35 1.24
C LEU A 144 -5.23 -20.85 1.25
N ARG A 145 -4.11 -21.27 1.85
CA ARG A 145 -3.73 -22.68 1.93
C ARG A 145 -4.76 -23.52 2.68
N VAL A 146 -5.37 -22.98 3.73
CA VAL A 146 -6.47 -23.62 4.48
C VAL A 146 -7.86 -23.28 3.93
N ARG A 147 -7.92 -22.69 2.73
CA ARG A 147 -9.16 -22.31 2.01
C ARG A 147 -10.04 -21.28 2.74
N ARG A 148 -9.47 -20.48 3.65
CA ARG A 148 -10.15 -19.36 4.34
C ARG A 148 -10.11 -18.07 3.49
N THR A 149 -10.66 -18.18 2.28
CA THR A 149 -10.73 -17.07 1.30
C THR A 149 -11.76 -16.00 1.69
N ASP A 150 -12.70 -16.38 2.55
CA ASP A 150 -13.70 -15.52 3.17
C ASP A 150 -13.02 -14.43 4.01
N VAL A 151 -12.13 -14.79 4.94
CA VAL A 151 -11.40 -13.86 5.82
C VAL A 151 -10.64 -12.81 5.00
N ILE A 152 -9.99 -13.25 3.93
CA ILE A 152 -9.25 -12.37 3.02
C ILE A 152 -10.19 -11.38 2.33
N SER A 153 -11.34 -11.85 1.83
CA SER A 153 -12.30 -10.99 1.15
C SER A 153 -12.88 -9.93 2.10
N TYR A 154 -13.16 -10.33 3.35
CA TYR A 154 -13.57 -9.40 4.40
C TYR A 154 -12.48 -8.39 4.74
N ALA A 155 -11.22 -8.83 4.87
CA ALA A 155 -10.08 -7.95 5.16
C ALA A 155 -9.89 -6.88 4.07
N MET A 156 -9.93 -7.28 2.79
CA MET A 156 -9.81 -6.35 1.66
C MET A 156 -10.98 -5.35 1.61
N THR A 157 -12.20 -5.84 1.80
CA THR A 157 -13.39 -4.97 1.79
C THR A 157 -13.37 -3.98 2.95
N ALA A 158 -12.98 -4.43 4.14
CA ALA A 158 -12.82 -3.58 5.32
C ALA A 158 -11.71 -2.55 5.12
N ALA A 159 -10.57 -2.93 4.55
CA ALA A 159 -9.47 -2.02 4.24
C ALA A 159 -9.87 -0.93 3.24
N ILE A 160 -10.54 -1.29 2.13
CA ILE A 160 -11.03 -0.31 1.14
C ILE A 160 -12.03 0.63 1.81
N SER A 161 -12.98 0.09 2.58
CA SER A 161 -13.99 0.89 3.29
C SER A 161 -13.37 1.85 4.29
N MET A 162 -12.38 1.40 5.08
CA MET A 162 -11.68 2.22 6.06
C MET A 162 -10.80 3.28 5.40
N SER A 163 -10.16 2.96 4.27
CA SER A 163 -9.41 3.92 3.48
C SER A 163 -10.32 5.04 2.95
N ILE A 164 -11.45 4.67 2.32
CA ILE A 164 -12.46 5.62 1.85
C ILE A 164 -13.02 6.47 2.99
N LEU A 165 -13.40 5.83 4.11
CA LEU A 165 -13.92 6.53 5.29
C LEU A 165 -12.91 7.54 5.84
N SER A 166 -11.63 7.16 5.92
CA SER A 166 -10.58 8.05 6.40
C SER A 166 -10.44 9.31 5.54
N VAL A 167 -10.63 9.21 4.22
CA VAL A 167 -10.62 10.38 3.33
C VAL A 167 -11.73 11.34 3.72
N PHE A 168 -12.96 10.87 3.88
CA PHE A 168 -14.08 11.74 4.24
C PHE A 168 -13.96 12.35 5.64
N LEU A 169 -13.46 11.58 6.62
CA LEU A 169 -13.28 12.06 8.00
C LEU A 169 -12.17 13.10 8.12
N LEU A 170 -11.07 12.90 7.40
CA LEU A 170 -9.86 13.71 7.56
C LEU A 170 -9.84 14.93 6.62
N LEU A 171 -10.62 14.93 5.54
CA LEU A 171 -10.61 16.00 4.53
C LEU A 171 -10.81 17.40 5.12
N SER A 172 -11.69 17.54 6.12
CA SER A 172 -12.03 18.82 6.75
C SER A 172 -11.21 19.12 8.00
N SER A 173 -10.23 18.28 8.35
CA SER A 173 -9.45 18.46 9.57
C SER A 173 -8.31 19.47 9.39
N ASP A 174 -8.07 20.31 10.40
CA ASP A 174 -7.07 21.38 10.36
C ASP A 174 -5.65 20.85 10.07
N VAL A 175 -5.34 19.66 10.59
CA VAL A 175 -4.05 19.00 10.38
C VAL A 175 -3.79 18.78 8.89
N ILE A 176 -4.76 18.24 8.16
CA ILE A 176 -4.57 17.94 6.74
C ILE A 176 -4.65 19.22 5.90
N GLN A 177 -5.47 20.19 6.29
CA GLN A 177 -5.49 21.50 5.63
C GLN A 177 -4.14 22.22 5.75
N SER A 178 -3.42 22.04 6.86
CA SER A 178 -2.05 22.56 7.05
C SER A 178 -0.97 21.75 6.34
N LYS A 179 -1.15 20.43 6.24
CA LYS A 179 -0.21 19.49 5.58
C LYS A 179 -0.97 18.49 4.68
N PRO A 180 -1.30 18.89 3.44
CA PRO A 180 -2.16 18.11 2.54
C PRO A 180 -1.64 16.70 2.22
N ILE A 181 -0.32 16.50 2.19
CA ILE A 181 0.32 15.20 1.90
C ILE A 181 -0.08 14.09 2.89
N LEU A 182 -0.54 14.46 4.09
CA LEU A 182 -0.94 13.51 5.11
C LEU A 182 -2.25 12.78 4.77
N LEU A 183 -3.14 13.35 3.94
CA LEU A 183 -4.40 12.70 3.57
C LEU A 183 -4.19 11.32 2.93
N PRO A 184 -3.43 11.21 1.82
CA PRO A 184 -3.21 9.91 1.19
C PRO A 184 -2.38 8.97 2.04
N LEU A 185 -1.47 9.49 2.87
CA LEU A 185 -0.67 8.67 3.79
C LEU A 185 -1.57 8.02 4.85
N PHE A 186 -2.42 8.79 5.53
CA PHE A 186 -3.36 8.23 6.50
C PHE A 186 -4.37 7.28 5.86
N ALA A 187 -4.85 7.58 4.66
CA ALA A 187 -5.75 6.67 3.95
C ALA A 187 -5.08 5.34 3.58
N THR A 188 -3.80 5.38 3.20
CA THR A 188 -2.98 4.19 2.94
C THR A 188 -2.81 3.36 4.22
N TYR A 189 -2.47 4.02 5.33
CA TYR A 189 -2.30 3.35 6.63
C TYR A 189 -3.60 2.79 7.20
N ALA A 190 -4.70 3.52 7.12
CA ALA A 190 -6.01 3.07 7.57
C ALA A 190 -6.41 1.77 6.86
N GLY A 191 -6.22 1.71 5.53
CA GLY A 191 -6.45 0.49 4.75
C GLY A 191 -5.51 -0.64 5.16
N ALA A 192 -4.19 -0.41 5.11
CA ALA A 192 -3.18 -1.43 5.37
C ALA A 192 -3.27 -2.03 6.77
N LEU A 193 -3.47 -1.20 7.81
CA LEU A 193 -3.60 -1.67 9.18
C LEU A 193 -4.92 -2.40 9.42
N THR A 194 -5.99 -2.00 8.75
CA THR A 194 -7.28 -2.71 8.81
C THR A 194 -7.16 -4.09 8.18
N GLU A 195 -6.58 -4.19 6.97
CA GLU A 195 -6.35 -5.48 6.31
C GLU A 195 -5.49 -6.37 7.21
N CYS A 196 -4.38 -5.83 7.69
CA CYS A 196 -3.47 -6.51 8.60
C CYS A 196 -4.21 -7.06 9.81
N SER A 197 -4.94 -6.22 10.53
CA SER A 197 -5.67 -6.60 11.74
C SER A 197 -6.67 -7.73 11.47
N VAL A 198 -7.49 -7.61 10.43
CA VAL A 198 -8.50 -8.64 10.09
C VAL A 198 -7.82 -9.97 9.72
N ILE A 199 -6.72 -9.94 8.97
CA ILE A 199 -5.97 -11.14 8.60
C ILE A 199 -5.32 -11.82 9.81
N PHE A 200 -4.82 -11.04 10.78
CA PHE A 200 -4.18 -11.58 11.97
C PHE A 200 -5.17 -12.19 12.97
N PHE A 201 -6.41 -11.69 13.02
CA PHE A 201 -7.43 -12.15 13.97
C PHE A 201 -8.47 -13.14 13.42
N GLY A 202 -8.55 -13.35 12.10
CA GLY A 202 -9.55 -14.21 11.45
C GLY A 202 -9.10 -15.62 11.11
#